data_AF-A0A817PUN9-F1
#
_entry.id   AF-A0A817PUN9-F1
#
_cell.length_a   1.000
_cell.length_b   1.000
_cell.length_c   1.000
_cell.angle_alpha   90.00
_cell.angle_beta   90.00
_cell.angle_gamma   90.00
#
_symmetry.space_group_name_H-M   'P 1'
#
loop_
_entity.id
_entity.type
_entity.pdbx_description
1 polymer ?
#
loop_
_entity_poly.entity_id
_entity_poly.type
_entity_poly.pdbx_seq_one_letter_code
_entity_poly.pdbx_strand_id
1 'polypeptide(L)'
;MQRPTLKDDFARTPIIFIGRVIYKIPPTLPYNSYEFTVEVEEAFKGTSVGAQIKVRTWEQGSMCGIGVVSVGSRWQIWLSENGVTSLCTRTTLDINRDRLALQQLANHSS
;
A
#
# COMPACT_ATOMS: atom_id res chain seq x y z
N MET A 1 17.77 14.67 -4.85
CA MET A 1 17.40 13.99 -3.60
C MET A 1 17.62 12.50 -3.79
N GLN A 2 18.30 11.83 -2.86
CA GLN A 2 18.50 10.38 -2.91
C GLN A 2 17.22 9.69 -2.43
N ARG A 3 16.72 8.69 -3.17
CA ARG A 3 15.54 7.92 -2.75
C ARG A 3 15.88 7.12 -1.49
N PRO A 4 15.00 7.08 -0.46
CA PRO A 4 15.22 6.27 0.72
C PRO A 4 15.50 4.80 0.39
N THR A 5 16.33 4.16 1.21
CA THR A 5 16.58 2.72 1.05
C THR A 5 15.32 1.93 1.44
N LEU A 6 15.23 0.67 1.02
CA LEU A 6 14.11 -0.20 1.40
C LEU A 6 13.99 -0.32 2.93
N LYS A 7 15.14 -0.40 3.62
CA LYS A 7 15.19 -0.47 5.09
C LYS A 7 14.63 0.80 5.73
N ASP A 8 14.97 1.98 5.20
CA ASP A 8 14.46 3.26 5.71
C ASP A 8 12.94 3.37 5.50
N ASP A 9 12.46 3.00 4.32
CA ASP A 9 11.02 2.98 4.03
C ASP A 9 10.28 1.99 4.96
N PHE A 10 10.87 0.81 5.20
CA PHE A 10 10.31 -0.22 6.09
C PHE A 10 10.21 0.26 7.54
N ALA A 11 11.24 0.94 8.03
CA ALA A 11 11.24 1.51 9.38
C ALA A 11 10.13 2.57 9.53
N ARG A 12 9.98 3.46 8.55
CA ARG A 12 9.05 4.60 8.59
C ARG A 12 7.60 4.24 8.30
N THR A 13 7.35 3.16 7.56
CA THR A 13 6.00 2.78 7.17
C THR A 13 5.38 1.86 8.22
N PRO A 14 4.23 2.19 8.81
CA PRO A 14 3.64 1.43 9.90
C PRO A 14 2.98 0.13 9.43
N ILE A 15 2.40 0.12 8.23
CA ILE A 15 1.61 -1.02 7.72
C ILE A 15 2.12 -1.38 6.32
N ILE A 16 2.52 -2.64 6.13
CA ILE A 16 3.07 -3.14 4.87
C ILE A 16 2.51 -4.54 4.63
N PHE A 17 1.88 -4.75 3.47
CA PHE A 17 1.25 -6.02 3.13
C PHE A 17 1.13 -6.21 1.61
N ILE A 18 0.90 -7.44 1.18
CA ILE A 18 0.36 -7.78 -0.13
C ILE A 18 -1.11 -8.14 0.05
N GLY A 19 -1.96 -7.63 -0.84
CA GLY A 19 -3.38 -7.95 -0.79
C GLY A 19 -4.10 -7.72 -2.11
N ARG A 20 -5.35 -8.16 -2.16
CA ARG A 20 -6.23 -8.07 -3.32
C ARG A 20 -7.31 -7.04 -3.10
N VAL A 21 -7.51 -6.17 -4.07
CA VAL A 21 -8.58 -5.17 -4.04
C VAL A 21 -9.91 -5.89 -4.22
N ILE A 22 -10.78 -5.84 -3.22
CA ILE A 22 -12.09 -6.50 -3.24
C ILE A 22 -13.24 -5.52 -3.50
N TYR A 23 -13.01 -4.23 -3.22
CA TYR A 23 -14.02 -3.19 -3.38
C TYR A 23 -13.36 -1.85 -3.66
N LYS A 24 -14.01 -1.01 -4.46
CA LYS A 24 -13.55 0.36 -4.75
C LYS A 24 -14.74 1.30 -4.72
N ILE A 25 -14.60 2.38 -3.97
CA ILE A 25 -15.54 3.50 -3.96
C ILE A 25 -15.02 4.51 -5.00
N PRO A 26 -15.82 4.90 -6.00
CA PRO A 26 -15.41 5.93 -6.94
C PRO A 26 -15.17 7.27 -6.21
N PRO A 27 -14.30 8.14 -6.75
CA PRO A 27 -13.98 9.40 -6.10
C PRO A 27 -15.22 10.27 -5.91
N THR A 28 -15.34 10.87 -4.72
CA THR A 28 -16.33 11.89 -4.43
C THR A 28 -15.73 13.28 -4.65
N LEU A 29 -16.39 14.08 -5.50
CA LEU A 29 -16.04 15.50 -5.68
C LEU A 29 -16.28 16.26 -4.36
N PRO A 30 -15.47 17.30 -4.06
CA PRO A 30 -14.42 17.93 -4.87
C PRO A 30 -13.00 17.34 -4.68
N TYR A 31 -12.85 16.31 -3.84
CA TYR A 31 -11.55 15.97 -3.29
C TYR A 31 -10.70 15.01 -4.14
N ASN A 32 -11.13 14.62 -5.36
CA ASN A 32 -10.38 13.75 -6.31
C ASN A 32 -9.55 12.65 -5.62
N SER A 33 -10.11 12.06 -4.57
CA SER A 33 -9.53 10.98 -3.79
C SER A 33 -10.54 9.86 -3.76
N TYR A 34 -10.05 8.64 -3.75
CA TYR A 34 -10.90 7.46 -3.74
C TYR A 34 -10.42 6.48 -2.69
N GLU A 35 -11.36 5.65 -2.24
CA GLU A 35 -11.14 4.63 -1.26
C GLU A 35 -11.32 3.25 -1.89
N PHE A 36 -10.55 2.29 -1.45
CA PHE A 36 -10.69 0.90 -1.86
C PHE A 36 -10.38 -0.02 -0.69
N THR A 37 -11.08 -1.14 -0.64
CA THR A 37 -10.87 -2.17 0.38
C THR A 37 -9.99 -3.26 -0.19
N VAL A 38 -8.99 -3.65 0.58
CA VAL A 38 -8.03 -4.69 0.23
C VAL A 38 -8.11 -5.81 1.26
N GLU A 39 -8.27 -7.05 0.78
CA GLU A 39 -8.11 -8.24 1.60
C GLU A 39 -6.63 -8.62 1.66
N VAL A 40 -6.10 -8.73 2.88
CA VAL A 40 -4.68 -9.02 3.11
C VAL A 40 -4.38 -10.49 2.82
N GLU A 41 -3.48 -10.74 1.88
CA GLU A 41 -3.00 -12.09 1.54
C GLU A 41 -1.69 -12.42 2.28
N GLU A 42 -0.83 -11.43 2.49
CA GLU A 42 0.44 -11.57 3.21
C GLU A 42 0.75 -10.26 3.96
N ALA A 43 1.13 -10.34 5.23
CA ALA A 43 1.45 -9.17 6.04
C ALA A 43 2.93 -9.17 6.43
N PHE A 44 3.59 -8.02 6.27
CA PHE A 44 4.98 -7.81 6.68
C PHE A 44 5.08 -6.90 7.90
N LYS A 45 4.09 -6.02 8.12
CA LYS A 45 4.05 -5.10 9.26
C LYS A 45 2.64 -4.58 9.53
N GLY A 46 2.28 -4.42 10.80
CA GLY A 46 1.14 -3.62 11.26
C GLY A 46 -0.26 -4.19 11.02
N THR A 47 -0.40 -5.37 10.42
CA THR A 47 -1.70 -6.01 10.18
C THR A 47 -1.59 -7.54 10.11
N SER A 48 -2.72 -8.25 10.10
CA SER A 48 -2.81 -9.70 9.99
C SER A 48 -3.38 -10.16 8.65
N VAL A 49 -3.01 -11.37 8.24
CA VAL A 49 -3.59 -12.03 7.04
C VAL A 49 -5.09 -12.24 7.22
N GLY A 50 -5.86 -12.05 6.15
CA GLY A 50 -7.32 -12.13 6.14
C GLY A 50 -8.04 -10.88 6.63
N ALA A 51 -7.30 -9.86 7.11
CA ALA A 51 -7.89 -8.57 7.44
C ALA A 51 -8.37 -7.84 6.17
N GLN A 52 -9.46 -7.09 6.30
CA GLN A 52 -9.90 -6.14 5.27
C GLN A 52 -9.48 -4.73 5.66
N ILE A 53 -8.66 -4.10 4.83
CA ILE A 53 -8.09 -2.77 5.08
C ILE A 53 -8.67 -1.78 4.09
N LYS A 54 -9.21 -0.66 4.60
CA LYS A 54 -9.57 0.49 3.78
C LYS A 54 -8.32 1.30 3.47
N VAL A 55 -8.08 1.54 2.19
CA VAL A 55 -6.95 2.30 1.68
C VAL A 55 -7.49 3.51 0.92
N ARG A 56 -6.95 4.68 1.20
CA ARG A 56 -7.25 5.92 0.49
C ARG A 56 -6.04 6.39 -0.32
N THR A 57 -6.32 6.98 -1.47
CA THR A 57 -5.30 7.66 -2.28
C THR A 57 -5.93 8.73 -3.16
N TRP A 58 -5.09 9.56 -3.77
CA TRP A 58 -5.52 10.54 -4.76
C TRP A 58 -5.70 9.89 -6.13
N GLU A 59 -6.61 10.43 -6.94
CA GLU A 59 -6.88 9.95 -8.30
C GLU A 59 -5.79 10.38 -9.29
N GLN A 60 -5.21 11.56 -9.12
CA GLN A 60 -4.25 12.10 -10.07
C GLN A 60 -2.80 11.84 -9.64
N GLY A 61 -2.00 11.31 -10.57
CA GLY A 61 -0.57 11.09 -10.36
C GLY A 61 0.22 12.39 -10.11
N SER A 62 -0.24 13.52 -10.65
CA SER A 62 0.29 14.86 -10.36
C SER A 62 0.22 15.24 -8.89
N MET A 63 -0.69 14.62 -8.13
CA MET A 63 -0.82 14.77 -6.66
C MET A 63 -0.25 13.56 -5.91
N CYS A 64 0.66 12.81 -6.54
CA CYS A 64 1.21 11.56 -6.03
C CYS A 64 0.15 10.45 -5.81
N GLY A 65 -1.01 10.54 -6.45
CA GLY A 65 -2.04 9.51 -6.38
C GLY A 65 -1.67 8.24 -7.16
N ILE A 66 -1.93 7.05 -6.61
CA ILE A 66 -1.66 5.78 -7.32
C ILE A 66 -2.59 5.54 -8.53
N GLY A 67 -3.52 6.45 -8.81
CA GLY A 67 -4.23 6.49 -10.09
C GLY A 67 -5.37 5.49 -10.16
N VAL A 68 -5.33 4.59 -11.15
CA VAL A 68 -6.42 3.63 -11.38
C VAL A 68 -6.12 2.32 -10.68
N VAL A 69 -6.77 2.11 -9.54
CA VAL A 69 -6.88 0.78 -8.91
C VAL A 69 -8.11 0.05 -9.45
N SER A 70 -7.96 -1.23 -9.78
CA SER A 70 -9.03 -2.10 -10.28
C SER A 70 -9.41 -3.18 -9.27
N VAL A 71 -10.70 -3.48 -9.13
CA VAL A 71 -11.15 -4.63 -8.32
C VAL A 71 -10.55 -5.92 -8.91
N GLY A 72 -10.07 -6.82 -8.05
CA GLY A 72 -9.36 -8.04 -8.41
C GLY A 72 -7.85 -7.88 -8.58
N SER A 73 -7.33 -6.66 -8.69
CA SER A 73 -5.87 -6.43 -8.78
C SER A 73 -5.17 -6.71 -7.44
N ARG A 74 -3.95 -7.25 -7.53
CA ARG A 74 -3.08 -7.54 -6.38
C ARG A 74 -1.99 -6.48 -6.28
N TRP A 75 -1.74 -5.99 -5.08
CA TRP A 75 -0.80 -4.91 -4.81
C TRP A 75 0.06 -5.23 -3.60
N GLN A 76 1.33 -4.82 -3.65
CA GLN A 76 2.13 -4.59 -2.45
C GLN A 76 1.86 -3.16 -2.00
N ILE A 77 1.31 -2.99 -0.80
CA ILE A 77 0.82 -1.72 -0.29
C ILE A 77 1.65 -1.28 0.91
N TRP A 78 2.10 -0.04 0.84
CA TRP A 78 2.77 0.69 1.91
C TRP A 78 1.82 1.77 2.40
N LEU A 79 1.35 1.61 3.62
CA LEU A 79 0.22 2.38 4.14
C LEU A 79 0.67 3.17 5.37
N SER A 80 0.34 4.47 5.37
CA SER A 80 0.51 5.33 6.55
C SER A 80 -0.50 4.98 7.64
N GLU A 81 -0.30 5.48 8.87
CA GLU A 81 -1.21 5.23 10.00
C GLU A 81 -2.65 5.71 9.71
N ASN A 82 -2.78 6.74 8.87
CA ASN A 82 -4.07 7.31 8.46
C ASN A 82 -4.73 6.54 7.30
N GLY A 83 -4.21 5.37 6.92
CA GLY A 83 -4.80 4.57 5.83
C GLY A 83 -4.57 5.16 4.43
N VAL A 84 -3.55 6.00 4.25
CA VAL A 84 -3.25 6.66 2.96
C VAL A 84 -2.01 6.05 2.31
N THR A 85 -2.09 5.80 1.01
CA THR A 85 -0.95 5.40 0.16
C THR A 85 -0.79 6.34 -1.04
N SER A 86 0.40 6.37 -1.65
CA SER A 86 0.75 7.29 -2.74
C SER A 86 1.87 6.74 -3.63
N LEU A 87 2.09 7.36 -4.79
CA LEU A 87 3.23 7.06 -5.69
C LEU A 87 4.59 7.37 -5.07
N CYS A 88 4.65 8.19 -4.02
CA CYS A 88 5.88 8.45 -3.28
C CYS A 88 6.25 7.28 -2.36
N THR A 89 5.30 6.41 -2.05
CA THR A 89 5.57 5.17 -1.33
C THR A 89 6.09 4.10 -2.29
N ARG A 90 6.45 2.93 -1.76
CA ARG A 90 6.83 1.76 -2.55
C ARG A 90 5.62 0.93 -3.00
N THR A 91 4.41 1.47 -2.92
CA THR A 91 3.20 0.79 -3.38
C THR A 91 3.27 0.47 -4.87
N THR A 92 3.00 -0.78 -5.23
CA THR A 92 3.25 -1.30 -6.58
C THR A 92 2.35 -2.49 -6.94
N LEU A 93 2.08 -2.64 -8.24
CA LEU A 93 1.45 -3.82 -8.83
C LEU A 93 2.42 -5.01 -8.95
N ASP A 94 3.72 -4.75 -9.03
CA ASP A 94 4.74 -5.80 -9.00
C ASP A 94 4.95 -6.27 -7.55
N ILE A 95 4.11 -7.23 -7.14
CA ILE A 95 4.08 -7.76 -5.77
C ILE A 95 5.36 -8.51 -5.37
N ASN A 96 6.21 -8.88 -6.32
CA ASN A 96 7.44 -9.61 -6.03
C ASN A 96 8.66 -8.68 -5.93
N ARG A 97 8.51 -7.39 -6.26
CA ARG A 97 9.60 -6.41 -6.31
C ARG A 97 10.45 -6.39 -5.04
N ASP A 98 9.81 -6.27 -3.87
CA ASP A 98 10.52 -6.17 -2.58
C ASP A 98 10.17 -7.35 -1.64
N ARG A 99 9.37 -8.32 -2.08
CA ARG A 99 8.75 -9.36 -1.24
C ARG A 99 9.74 -10.12 -0.36
N LEU A 100 10.81 -10.67 -0.94
CA LEU A 100 11.81 -11.44 -0.19
C LEU A 100 12.54 -10.57 0.84
N ALA A 101 12.90 -9.34 0.46
CA ALA A 101 13.58 -8.42 1.34
C ALA A 101 12.65 -7.95 2.48
N LEU A 102 11.35 -7.79 2.22
CA LEU A 102 10.35 -7.50 3.24
C LEU A 102 10.20 -8.65 4.25
N GLN A 103 10.21 -9.91 3.80
CA GLN A 103 10.18 -11.07 4.69
C GLN A 103 11.39 -11.09 5.63
N GLN A 104 12.59 -10.83 5.08
CA GLN A 104 13.80 -10.74 5.88
C GLN A 104 13.71 -9.60 6.91
N LEU A 105 13.30 -8.41 6.49
CA LEU A 105 13.17 -7.26 7.39
C LEU A 105 12.12 -7.50 8.49
N ALA A 106 10.99 -8.12 8.17
CA ALA A 106 9.96 -8.46 9.14
C ALA A 106 10.48 -9.44 10.22
N ASN A 107 11.23 -10.46 9.82
CA ASN A 107 11.79 -11.47 10.74
C ASN A 107 12.89 -10.93 11.66
N HIS A 108 13.55 -9.83 11.28
CA HIS A 108 14.62 -9.21 12.08
C HIS A 108 14.13 -8.02 12.93
N SER A 109 12.85 -7.64 12.81
CA SER A 109 12.26 -6.49 13.51
C SER A 109 11.32 -6.87 14.66
N SER A 110 11.17 -8.17 14.92
CA SER A 110 10.32 -8.76 15.98
C SER A 110 11.08 -8.95 17.29
#